data_AF-A0ABD5MS06-F1
#
_entry.id   AF-A0ABD5MS06-F1
#
_cell.length_a   1.000
_cell.length_b   1.000
_cell.length_c   1.000
_cell.angle_alpha   90.00
_cell.angle_beta   90.00
_cell.angle_gamma   90.00
#
_symmetry.space_group_name_H-M   'P 1'
#
loop_
_entity.id
_entity.type
_entity.pdbx_description
1 polymer ?
#
loop_
_entity_poly.entity_id
_entity_poly.type
_entity_poly.pdbx_seq_one_letter_code
_entity_poly.pdbx_strand_id
1 'polypeptide(L)'
;MKMKKLTNSTFLFGFILIAIIVTPLFFVALNHGNNQKSGPEFFVGVEYALSDSSVEGCKALVDRVKNFTNLFVVDSLGIALDKKSITEVCDYVYDAGLYFVVFYISLHEKQDSDLVLRYNYYPHIWIAEARKKYGSKFLGAYTMDEPGGNQLDSGSFQLVKDAEDQVQAAELFVDLLNGHIDYYLYARECEDIMVLTSDYGFYWYDYKAGYDTVLVEFAWNHSRPLHVALCRGAANAHNKDWGVMLTWTYNTPPYLVSGNELYDDLISAYDNGAKYAVIFDHPATDYSDYGILTEKHFEALEKFWNYINENPNKHGIIKASAVYVLPENFGFGFRSANDKIWGLWSGDTDGRVPAIWSDVNQLLAEYGFGLDIIYSNQEFDADLQNSYDEVFWWTEPIE
;
A
#
# COMPACT_ATOMS: atom_id res chain seq x y z
N MET A 1 -37.26 -54.43 38.51
CA MET A 1 -37.03 -52.97 38.61
C MET A 1 -37.88 -52.29 37.55
N LYS A 2 -38.99 -51.63 37.90
CA LYS A 2 -39.88 -50.98 36.92
C LYS A 2 -39.22 -49.69 36.43
N MET A 3 -38.78 -49.65 35.17
CA MET A 3 -38.34 -48.40 34.54
C MET A 3 -39.52 -47.42 34.47
N LYS A 4 -39.41 -46.31 35.20
CA LYS A 4 -40.36 -45.20 35.11
C LYS A 4 -40.22 -44.60 33.70
N LYS A 5 -41.25 -44.72 32.88
CA LYS A 5 -41.31 -44.01 31.59
C LYS A 5 -41.29 -42.52 31.88
N LEU A 6 -40.23 -41.83 31.47
CA LEU A 6 -40.22 -40.37 31.48
C LEU A 6 -41.33 -39.89 30.55
N THR A 7 -42.15 -38.97 31.03
CA THR A 7 -43.21 -38.35 30.24
C THR A 7 -42.59 -37.38 29.24
N ASN A 8 -43.25 -37.17 28.09
CA ASN A 8 -42.77 -36.26 27.04
C ASN A 8 -42.48 -34.84 27.58
N SER A 9 -43.17 -34.41 28.65
CA SER A 9 -42.91 -33.15 29.35
C SER A 9 -41.53 -33.08 30.01
N THR A 10 -41.01 -34.20 30.54
CA THR A 10 -39.70 -34.24 31.18
C THR A 10 -38.58 -34.20 30.14
N PHE A 11 -38.81 -34.80 28.96
CA PHE A 11 -37.88 -34.68 27.83
C PHE A 11 -37.83 -33.25 27.28
N LEU A 12 -38.99 -32.61 27.10
CA LEU A 12 -39.05 -31.23 26.63
C LEU A 12 -38.37 -30.26 27.60
N PHE A 13 -38.62 -30.42 28.91
CA PHE A 13 -37.97 -29.60 29.93
C PHE A 13 -36.45 -29.80 29.96
N GLY A 14 -35.97 -31.05 29.83
CA GLY A 14 -34.54 -31.34 29.73
C GLY A 14 -33.89 -30.72 28.48
N PHE A 15 -34.58 -30.75 27.33
CA PHE A 15 -34.08 -30.15 26.09
C PHE A 15 -33.99 -28.63 26.18
N ILE A 16 -35.01 -27.97 26.75
CA ILE A 16 -35.00 -26.52 26.99
C ILE A 16 -33.88 -26.13 27.95
N LEU A 17 -33.67 -26.90 29.02
CA LEU A 17 -32.59 -26.64 29.98
C LEU A 17 -31.21 -26.78 29.34
N ILE A 18 -31.01 -27.81 28.50
CA ILE A 18 -29.77 -28.00 27.74
C ILE A 18 -29.55 -26.85 26.76
N ALA A 19 -30.57 -26.42 26.03
CA ALA A 19 -30.46 -25.28 25.10
C ALA A 19 -30.08 -23.99 25.85
N ILE A 20 -30.73 -23.69 26.98
CA ILE A 20 -30.42 -22.49 27.79
C ILE A 20 -28.98 -22.51 28.32
N ILE A 21 -28.40 -23.68 28.59
CA ILE A 21 -27.02 -23.79 29.08
C ILE A 21 -26.00 -23.79 27.93
N VAL A 22 -26.29 -24.49 26.84
CA VAL A 22 -25.33 -24.68 25.73
C VAL A 22 -25.29 -23.47 24.81
N THR A 23 -26.41 -22.79 24.56
CA THR A 23 -26.46 -21.66 23.63
C THR A 23 -25.59 -20.48 24.07
N PRO A 24 -25.60 -20.03 25.35
CA PRO A 24 -24.69 -18.97 25.81
C PRO A 24 -23.22 -19.39 25.76
N LEU A 25 -22.90 -20.66 26.03
CA LEU A 25 -21.52 -21.17 25.91
C LEU A 25 -21.04 -21.16 24.46
N PHE A 26 -21.94 -21.43 23.49
CA PHE A 26 -21.64 -21.32 22.07
C PHE A 26 -21.46 -19.87 21.63
N PHE A 27 -22.30 -18.95 22.11
CA PHE A 27 -22.14 -17.50 21.85
C PHE A 27 -20.88 -16.92 22.50
N VAL A 28 -20.52 -17.37 23.70
CA VAL A 28 -19.26 -16.99 24.35
C VAL A 28 -18.08 -17.58 23.59
N ALA A 29 -18.13 -18.83 23.12
CA ALA A 29 -17.06 -19.41 22.30
C ALA A 29 -16.92 -18.72 20.92
N LEU A 30 -18.04 -18.33 20.29
CA LEU A 30 -18.03 -17.55 19.05
C LEU A 30 -17.52 -16.12 19.27
N ASN A 31 -17.85 -15.47 20.39
CA ASN A 31 -17.32 -14.13 20.73
C ASN A 31 -15.87 -14.17 21.25
N HIS A 32 -15.44 -15.27 21.89
CA HIS A 32 -14.07 -15.42 22.39
C HIS A 32 -13.09 -15.86 21.28
N GLY A 33 -13.61 -16.39 20.16
CA GLY A 33 -12.84 -16.71 18.96
C GLY A 33 -12.39 -15.49 18.14
N ASN A 34 -12.91 -14.29 18.43
CA ASN A 34 -12.63 -13.07 17.67
C ASN A 34 -11.77 -12.03 18.41
N ASN A 35 -11.12 -12.39 19.51
CA ASN A 35 -9.90 -11.68 19.93
C ASN A 35 -8.74 -12.10 19.00
N GLN A 36 -8.94 -11.97 17.69
CA GLN A 36 -7.86 -11.92 16.73
C GLN A 36 -6.94 -10.82 17.24
N LYS A 37 -5.66 -11.13 17.44
CA LYS A 37 -4.65 -10.18 17.87
C LYS A 37 -4.64 -9.03 16.87
N SER A 38 -5.40 -7.97 17.13
CA SER A 38 -5.44 -6.81 16.23
C SER A 38 -4.04 -6.23 16.25
N GLY A 39 -3.34 -6.31 15.11
CA GLY A 39 -2.11 -5.56 14.92
C GLY A 39 -2.37 -4.06 15.11
N PRO A 40 -1.31 -3.24 15.05
CA PRO A 40 -1.47 -1.79 14.97
C PRO A 40 -2.48 -1.43 13.87
N GLU A 41 -3.33 -0.44 14.16
CA GLU A 41 -4.24 0.14 13.18
C GLU A 41 -3.47 0.91 12.10
N PHE A 42 -2.30 1.43 12.46
CA PHE A 42 -1.42 2.24 11.63
C PHE A 42 0.04 1.81 11.77
N PHE A 43 0.75 1.77 10.65
CA PHE A 43 2.17 1.42 10.57
C PHE A 43 2.99 2.60 10.08
N VAL A 44 4.02 2.98 10.82
CA VAL A 44 4.99 4.02 10.44
C VAL A 44 6.40 3.48 10.57
N GLY A 45 7.22 3.74 9.55
CA GLY A 45 8.55 3.17 9.45
C GLY A 45 9.45 3.87 8.45
N VAL A 46 10.65 3.31 8.30
CA VAL A 46 11.61 3.70 7.28
C VAL A 46 11.90 2.50 6.40
N GLU A 47 12.27 2.79 5.16
CA GLU A 47 12.77 1.82 4.20
C GLU A 47 14.27 1.93 4.05
N TYR A 48 14.97 0.79 4.10
CA TYR A 48 16.41 0.74 3.86
C TYR A 48 16.69 0.26 2.44
N ALA A 49 16.92 1.19 1.51
CA ALA A 49 17.06 0.91 0.08
C ALA A 49 18.47 1.19 -0.49
N LEU A 50 19.51 1.26 0.35
CA LEU A 50 20.86 1.65 -0.08
C LEU A 50 21.49 0.67 -1.07
N SER A 51 22.16 1.19 -2.12
CA SER A 51 22.80 0.39 -3.18
C SER A 51 24.11 -0.27 -2.76
N ASP A 52 24.84 0.32 -1.81
CA ASP A 52 26.04 -0.24 -1.15
C ASP A 52 25.72 -0.82 0.23
N SER A 53 24.49 -1.30 0.39
CA SER A 53 23.95 -1.82 1.65
C SER A 53 24.85 -2.83 2.34
N SER A 54 24.85 -2.76 3.68
CA SER A 54 25.41 -3.79 4.55
C SER A 54 24.39 -4.22 5.59
N VAL A 55 24.54 -5.44 6.11
CA VAL A 55 23.74 -5.92 7.24
C VAL A 55 23.89 -4.98 8.42
N GLU A 56 25.10 -4.50 8.69
CA GLU A 56 25.44 -3.60 9.77
C GLU A 56 24.82 -2.21 9.59
N GLY A 57 24.85 -1.65 8.38
CA GLY A 57 24.19 -0.38 8.07
C GLY A 57 22.67 -0.46 8.27
N CYS A 58 22.06 -1.56 7.83
CA CYS A 58 20.64 -1.80 8.05
C CYS A 58 20.30 -1.89 9.56
N LYS A 59 21.09 -2.65 10.33
CA LYS A 59 20.94 -2.75 11.80
C LYS A 59 21.12 -1.40 12.49
N ALA A 60 22.05 -0.57 12.04
CA ALA A 60 22.26 0.77 12.57
C ALA A 60 21.03 1.66 12.35
N LEU A 61 20.40 1.61 11.16
CA LEU A 61 19.14 2.32 10.92
C LEU A 61 18.01 1.78 11.80
N VAL A 62 17.89 0.46 11.98
CA VAL A 62 16.93 -0.14 12.93
C VAL A 62 17.14 0.42 14.33
N ASP A 63 18.38 0.45 14.83
CA ASP A 63 18.69 1.01 16.14
C ASP A 63 18.34 2.48 16.27
N ARG A 64 18.49 3.25 15.18
CA ARG A 64 18.15 4.66 15.13
C ARG A 64 16.66 4.92 15.30
N VAL A 65 15.80 4.05 14.75
CA VAL A 65 14.36 4.32 14.59
C VAL A 65 13.43 3.50 15.48
N LYS A 66 13.88 2.35 15.99
CA LYS A 66 13.01 1.37 16.69
C LYS A 66 12.21 1.87 17.88
N ASN A 67 12.59 3.02 18.46
CA ASN A 67 11.88 3.59 19.61
C ASN A 67 10.74 4.55 19.22
N PHE A 68 10.65 4.94 17.95
CA PHE A 68 9.64 5.85 17.42
C PHE A 68 9.07 5.41 16.07
N THR A 69 9.18 4.12 15.75
CA THR A 69 8.52 3.48 14.63
C THR A 69 7.98 2.12 15.06
N ASN A 70 7.08 1.55 14.26
CA ASN A 70 6.61 0.17 14.46
C ASN A 70 6.77 -0.68 13.19
N LEU A 71 7.25 -0.11 12.08
CA LEU A 71 7.48 -0.76 10.81
C LEU A 71 8.93 -0.54 10.34
N PHE A 72 9.45 -1.51 9.60
CA PHE A 72 10.71 -1.39 8.86
C PHE A 72 10.58 -2.11 7.51
N VAL A 73 11.01 -1.46 6.41
CA VAL A 73 11.02 -2.09 5.08
C VAL A 73 12.45 -2.41 4.68
N VAL A 74 12.71 -3.68 4.32
CA VAL A 74 14.02 -4.13 3.88
C VAL A 74 14.04 -4.16 2.35
N ASP A 75 14.62 -3.12 1.75
CA ASP A 75 14.62 -2.87 0.30
C ASP A 75 16.04 -2.72 -0.29
N SER A 76 17.00 -3.42 0.31
CA SER A 76 18.33 -3.48 -0.27
C SER A 76 18.46 -4.76 -1.09
N LEU A 77 18.75 -4.64 -2.38
CA LEU A 77 19.01 -5.81 -3.23
C LEU A 77 20.21 -6.64 -2.75
N GLY A 78 21.25 -6.00 -2.22
CA GLY A 78 22.40 -6.69 -1.64
C GLY A 78 22.05 -7.59 -0.46
N ILE A 79 20.99 -7.24 0.28
CA ILE A 79 20.46 -8.03 1.40
C ILE A 79 19.40 -9.02 0.91
N ALA A 80 18.41 -8.56 0.13
CA ALA A 80 17.25 -9.34 -0.29
C ALA A 80 17.61 -10.54 -1.20
N LEU A 81 18.67 -10.43 -2.01
CA LEU A 81 19.09 -11.52 -2.92
C LEU A 81 19.87 -12.65 -2.22
N ASP A 82 20.37 -12.43 -0.99
CA ASP A 82 21.17 -13.37 -0.21
C ASP A 82 20.41 -13.91 1.02
N LYS A 83 20.10 -15.21 1.05
CA LYS A 83 19.30 -15.84 2.11
C LYS A 83 19.85 -15.57 3.51
N LYS A 84 21.18 -15.60 3.66
CA LYS A 84 21.82 -15.41 4.97
C LYS A 84 21.62 -13.97 5.45
N SER A 85 21.90 -13.00 4.59
CA SER A 85 21.81 -11.57 4.89
C SER A 85 20.38 -11.15 5.21
N ILE A 86 19.40 -11.53 4.37
CA ILE A 86 17.99 -11.19 4.64
C ILE A 86 17.48 -11.84 5.93
N THR A 87 17.87 -13.08 6.21
CA THR A 87 17.47 -13.76 7.46
C THR A 87 18.06 -13.05 8.68
N GLU A 88 19.34 -12.68 8.62
CA GLU A 88 20.02 -11.99 9.71
C GLU A 88 19.44 -10.60 10.00
N VAL A 89 19.11 -9.84 8.95
CA VAL A 89 18.47 -8.53 9.08
C VAL A 89 17.05 -8.66 9.63
N CYS A 90 16.22 -9.54 9.06
CA CYS A 90 14.85 -9.75 9.55
C CYS A 90 14.80 -10.29 10.98
N ASP A 91 15.76 -11.12 11.39
CA ASP A 91 15.93 -11.52 12.79
C ASP A 91 16.16 -10.29 13.69
N TYR A 92 17.05 -9.40 13.28
CA TYR A 92 17.35 -8.20 14.05
C TYR A 92 16.15 -7.24 14.14
N VAL A 93 15.43 -7.04 13.04
CA VAL A 93 14.22 -6.22 12.99
C VAL A 93 13.12 -6.79 13.88
N TYR A 94 12.92 -8.11 13.83
CA TYR A 94 11.97 -8.82 14.69
C TYR A 94 12.35 -8.71 16.18
N ASP A 95 13.62 -8.92 16.53
CA ASP A 95 14.13 -8.81 17.90
C ASP A 95 14.04 -7.36 18.43
N ALA A 96 14.11 -6.36 17.55
CA ALA A 96 13.83 -4.96 17.87
C ALA A 96 12.33 -4.66 18.10
N GLY A 97 11.45 -5.64 17.89
CA GLY A 97 10.01 -5.54 18.12
C GLY A 97 9.21 -4.94 16.97
N LEU A 98 9.84 -4.69 15.82
CA LEU A 98 9.21 -4.06 14.66
C LEU A 98 8.44 -5.06 13.79
N TYR A 99 7.40 -4.57 13.14
CA TYR A 99 6.81 -5.23 11.99
C TYR A 99 7.69 -4.96 10.76
N PHE A 100 7.64 -5.85 9.76
CA PHE A 100 8.46 -5.64 8.57
C PHE A 100 7.88 -6.21 7.29
N VAL A 101 8.31 -5.60 6.20
CA VAL A 101 8.06 -5.98 4.81
C VAL A 101 9.41 -6.16 4.14
N VAL A 102 9.50 -7.06 3.16
CA VAL A 102 10.72 -7.31 2.38
C VAL A 102 10.44 -7.01 0.91
N PHE A 103 11.34 -6.26 0.28
CA PHE A 103 11.28 -6.03 -1.16
C PHE A 103 11.73 -7.26 -1.95
N TYR A 104 10.97 -7.59 -2.98
CA TYR A 104 11.33 -8.61 -3.95
C TYR A 104 11.15 -8.11 -5.37
N ILE A 105 12.11 -8.47 -6.22
CA ILE A 105 12.10 -8.22 -7.65
C ILE A 105 11.74 -9.48 -8.43
N SER A 106 11.72 -9.36 -9.76
CA SER A 106 11.61 -10.50 -10.67
C SER A 106 12.55 -11.65 -10.28
N LEU A 107 12.02 -12.87 -10.22
CA LEU A 107 12.80 -14.06 -9.81
C LEU A 107 14.02 -14.31 -10.69
N HIS A 108 13.85 -14.10 -11.98
CA HIS A 108 14.85 -14.39 -12.98
C HIS A 108 15.37 -13.11 -13.60
N GLU A 109 16.64 -13.13 -13.94
CA GLU A 109 17.24 -12.17 -14.87
C GLU A 109 17.73 -12.89 -16.09
N LYS A 110 17.77 -12.15 -17.20
CA LYS A 110 18.34 -12.66 -18.43
C LYS A 110 19.85 -12.42 -18.40
N GLN A 111 20.62 -13.51 -18.41
CA GLN A 111 22.06 -13.48 -18.65
C GLN A 111 22.32 -14.15 -20.00
N ASP A 112 22.77 -13.37 -20.98
CA ASP A 112 22.89 -13.79 -22.38
C ASP A 112 21.57 -14.30 -22.98
N SER A 113 21.46 -15.62 -23.21
CA SER A 113 20.25 -16.30 -23.70
C SER A 113 19.43 -16.98 -22.62
N ASP A 114 19.96 -17.07 -21.39
CA ASP A 114 19.42 -17.93 -20.35
C ASP A 114 18.74 -17.11 -19.25
N LEU A 115 17.71 -17.69 -18.66
CA LEU A 115 17.08 -17.16 -17.45
C LEU A 115 17.79 -17.75 -16.24
N VAL A 116 18.39 -16.87 -15.44
CA VAL A 116 19.13 -17.23 -14.23
C VAL A 116 18.36 -16.70 -13.02
N LEU A 117 18.24 -17.52 -11.98
CA LEU A 117 17.64 -17.12 -10.71
C LEU A 117 18.50 -16.02 -10.07
N ARG A 118 17.92 -14.85 -9.79
CA ARG A 118 18.62 -13.72 -9.15
C ARG A 118 19.02 -13.99 -7.71
N TYR A 119 18.22 -14.80 -7.05
CA TYR A 119 18.33 -15.13 -5.64
C TYR A 119 19.20 -16.38 -5.44
N ASN A 120 20.00 -16.43 -4.38
CA ASN A 120 20.67 -17.69 -3.98
C ASN A 120 19.75 -18.67 -3.23
N TYR A 121 18.44 -18.38 -3.23
CA TYR A 121 17.36 -19.14 -2.62
C TYR A 121 16.06 -18.92 -3.41
N TYR A 122 14.99 -19.64 -3.08
CA TYR A 122 13.67 -19.37 -3.66
C TYR A 122 12.85 -18.51 -2.69
N PRO A 123 12.42 -17.29 -3.09
CA PRO A 123 11.70 -16.39 -2.19
C PRO A 123 10.44 -16.98 -1.55
N HIS A 124 9.63 -17.78 -2.27
CA HIS A 124 8.43 -18.41 -1.68
C HIS A 124 8.75 -19.35 -0.51
N ILE A 125 9.88 -20.07 -0.57
CA ILE A 125 10.32 -20.94 0.53
C ILE A 125 10.70 -20.10 1.74
N TRP A 126 11.45 -19.00 1.51
CA TRP A 126 11.84 -18.11 2.60
C TRP A 126 10.63 -17.40 3.20
N ILE A 127 9.66 -16.97 2.39
CA ILE A 127 8.40 -16.34 2.84
C ILE A 127 7.63 -17.29 3.77
N ALA A 128 7.49 -18.57 3.40
CA ALA A 128 6.84 -19.58 4.25
C ALA A 128 7.62 -19.81 5.57
N GLU A 129 8.96 -19.90 5.49
CA GLU A 129 9.84 -20.01 6.67
C GLU A 129 9.70 -18.78 7.58
N ALA A 130 9.68 -17.57 7.00
CA ALA A 130 9.56 -16.30 7.69
C ALA A 130 8.19 -16.16 8.35
N ARG A 131 7.10 -16.49 7.64
CA ARG A 131 5.75 -16.48 8.21
C ARG A 131 5.64 -17.42 9.41
N LYS A 132 6.20 -18.63 9.31
CA LYS A 132 6.24 -19.59 10.43
C LYS A 132 7.06 -19.09 11.61
N LYS A 133 8.18 -18.39 11.36
CA LYS A 133 9.11 -17.93 12.39
C LYS A 133 8.66 -16.64 13.09
N TYR A 134 8.25 -15.64 12.31
CA TYR A 134 7.95 -14.29 12.77
C TYR A 134 6.44 -14.05 12.95
N GLY A 135 5.59 -14.93 12.45
CA GLY A 135 4.14 -14.82 12.55
C GLY A 135 3.63 -13.53 11.92
N SER A 136 2.76 -12.82 12.65
CA SER A 136 2.15 -11.57 12.19
C SER A 136 3.10 -10.38 12.15
N LYS A 137 4.36 -10.51 12.61
CA LYS A 137 5.36 -9.44 12.51
C LYS A 137 5.94 -9.32 11.10
N PHE A 138 6.00 -10.43 10.36
CA PHE A 138 6.27 -10.40 8.93
C PHE A 138 4.94 -10.11 8.20
N LEU A 139 4.84 -8.90 7.64
CA LEU A 139 3.63 -8.40 7.00
C LEU A 139 3.49 -8.90 5.57
N GLY A 140 4.59 -8.92 4.80
CA GLY A 140 4.58 -9.51 3.47
C GLY A 140 5.65 -8.99 2.52
N ALA A 141 5.29 -8.96 1.24
CA ALA A 141 6.18 -8.70 0.12
C ALA A 141 5.89 -7.33 -0.49
N TYR A 142 6.91 -6.49 -0.56
CA TYR A 142 6.91 -5.30 -1.41
C TYR A 142 7.46 -5.72 -2.78
N THR A 143 6.70 -5.57 -3.87
CA THR A 143 7.11 -6.09 -5.17
C THR A 143 6.81 -5.12 -6.29
N MET A 144 7.76 -5.02 -7.23
CA MET A 144 7.70 -4.14 -8.41
C MET A 144 7.49 -2.68 -8.02
N ASP A 145 8.59 -1.96 -7.84
CA ASP A 145 8.60 -0.54 -7.53
C ASP A 145 8.08 0.31 -8.72
N GLU A 146 7.17 1.24 -8.44
CA GLU A 146 6.63 2.24 -9.37
C GLU A 146 6.11 1.72 -10.73
N PRO A 147 5.23 0.70 -10.81
CA PRO A 147 4.81 0.12 -12.09
C PRO A 147 4.10 1.12 -13.01
N GLY A 148 3.15 1.88 -12.50
CA GLY A 148 2.41 2.95 -13.19
C GLY A 148 3.30 4.13 -13.55
N GLY A 149 4.16 4.54 -12.63
CA GLY A 149 5.19 5.54 -12.87
C GLY A 149 6.13 5.17 -14.03
N ASN A 150 6.71 3.97 -13.98
CA ASN A 150 7.54 3.42 -15.07
C ASN A 150 6.76 3.36 -16.40
N GLN A 151 5.46 3.07 -16.36
CA GLN A 151 4.63 3.08 -17.56
C GLN A 151 4.50 4.49 -18.16
N LEU A 152 4.20 5.50 -17.33
CA LEU A 152 4.07 6.89 -17.77
C LEU A 152 5.38 7.47 -18.32
N ASP A 153 6.50 7.12 -17.71
CA ASP A 153 7.80 7.71 -18.05
C ASP A 153 8.58 6.94 -19.11
N SER A 154 7.98 5.87 -19.64
CA SER A 154 8.69 4.98 -20.55
C SER A 154 9.99 4.48 -19.89
N GLY A 155 9.88 4.15 -18.60
CA GLY A 155 10.96 3.70 -17.74
C GLY A 155 11.54 2.36 -18.19
N SER A 156 12.60 1.94 -17.50
CA SER A 156 13.30 0.69 -17.85
C SER A 156 12.41 -0.55 -17.79
N PHE A 157 11.32 -0.47 -17.02
CA PHE A 157 10.33 -1.51 -16.85
C PHE A 157 8.95 -1.15 -17.43
N GLN A 158 8.87 -0.29 -18.45
CA GLN A 158 7.60 -0.02 -19.13
C GLN A 158 6.97 -1.32 -19.65
N LEU A 159 5.79 -1.67 -19.12
CA LEU A 159 5.08 -2.92 -19.40
C LEU A 159 4.45 -2.89 -20.80
N VAL A 160 3.65 -1.87 -21.08
CA VAL A 160 2.92 -1.71 -22.34
C VAL A 160 3.72 -0.75 -23.23
N LYS A 161 4.22 -1.25 -24.36
CA LYS A 161 5.02 -0.45 -25.30
C LYS A 161 4.23 0.05 -26.50
N ASP A 162 3.11 -0.59 -26.78
CA ASP A 162 2.20 -0.25 -27.87
C ASP A 162 0.80 -0.78 -27.53
N ALA A 163 -0.21 -0.06 -27.99
CA ALA A 163 -1.62 -0.44 -27.89
C ALA A 163 -2.42 0.31 -28.96
N GLU A 164 -3.49 -0.31 -29.46
CA GLU A 164 -4.40 0.27 -30.45
C GLU A 164 -5.25 1.40 -29.85
N ASP A 165 -5.67 1.23 -28.59
CA ASP A 165 -6.48 2.19 -27.85
C ASP A 165 -6.27 2.06 -26.33
N GLN A 166 -6.92 2.95 -25.57
CA GLN A 166 -6.81 3.00 -24.11
C GLN A 166 -7.39 1.75 -23.41
N VAL A 167 -8.35 1.05 -24.02
CA VAL A 167 -8.92 -0.19 -23.46
C VAL A 167 -7.86 -1.29 -23.51
N GLN A 168 -7.26 -1.49 -24.68
CA GLN A 168 -6.18 -2.47 -24.84
C GLN A 168 -4.97 -2.12 -23.96
N ALA A 169 -4.61 -0.83 -23.83
CA ALA A 169 -3.52 -0.43 -22.95
C ALA A 169 -3.80 -0.80 -21.48
N ALA A 170 -5.03 -0.58 -21.00
CA ALA A 170 -5.44 -0.93 -19.66
C ALA A 170 -5.40 -2.45 -19.41
N GLU A 171 -5.95 -3.23 -20.34
CA GLU A 171 -5.94 -4.71 -20.26
C GLU A 171 -4.52 -5.26 -20.26
N LEU A 172 -3.68 -4.82 -21.20
CA LEU A 172 -2.28 -5.25 -21.26
C LEU A 172 -1.49 -4.86 -20.01
N PHE A 173 -1.70 -3.66 -19.48
CA PHE A 173 -1.02 -3.23 -18.27
C PHE A 173 -1.36 -4.13 -17.08
N VAL A 174 -2.66 -4.37 -16.84
CA VAL A 174 -3.13 -5.23 -15.74
C VAL A 174 -2.63 -6.66 -15.90
N ASP A 175 -2.75 -7.25 -17.10
CA ASP A 175 -2.33 -8.62 -17.37
C ASP A 175 -0.82 -8.81 -17.19
N LEU A 176 -0.01 -7.89 -17.73
CA LEU A 176 1.44 -7.97 -17.62
C LEU A 176 1.91 -7.73 -16.18
N LEU A 177 1.34 -6.74 -15.48
CA LEU A 177 1.66 -6.47 -14.08
C LEU A 177 1.30 -7.66 -13.20
N ASN A 178 0.09 -8.21 -13.36
CA ASN A 178 -0.34 -9.43 -12.67
C ASN A 178 0.64 -10.59 -12.92
N GLY A 179 1.02 -10.84 -14.17
CA GLY A 179 2.00 -11.87 -14.51
C GLY A 179 3.37 -11.67 -13.87
N HIS A 180 3.79 -10.43 -13.63
CA HIS A 180 5.04 -10.13 -12.92
C HIS A 180 4.97 -10.38 -11.41
N ILE A 181 3.79 -10.24 -10.80
CA ILE A 181 3.60 -10.42 -9.36
C ILE A 181 2.93 -11.74 -8.98
N ASP A 182 2.45 -12.54 -9.94
CA ASP A 182 1.70 -13.78 -9.74
C ASP A 182 2.39 -14.74 -8.74
N TYR A 183 3.71 -14.85 -8.84
CA TYR A 183 4.48 -15.66 -7.91
C TYR A 183 4.34 -15.22 -6.44
N TYR A 184 4.24 -13.91 -6.18
CA TYR A 184 4.03 -13.36 -4.85
C TYR A 184 2.55 -13.36 -4.44
N LEU A 185 1.62 -13.25 -5.41
CA LEU A 185 0.19 -13.48 -5.16
C LEU A 185 -0.08 -14.92 -4.70
N TYR A 186 0.60 -15.90 -5.31
CA TYR A 186 0.55 -17.29 -4.87
C TYR A 186 1.10 -17.45 -3.43
N ALA A 187 2.19 -16.76 -3.10
CA ALA A 187 2.73 -16.77 -1.75
C ALA A 187 1.76 -16.14 -0.73
N ARG A 188 1.05 -15.06 -1.09
CA ARG A 188 -0.04 -14.50 -0.29
C ARG A 188 -1.13 -15.53 -0.01
N GLU A 189 -1.60 -16.24 -1.03
CA GLU A 189 -2.67 -17.23 -0.86
C GLU A 189 -2.26 -18.39 0.06
N CYS A 190 -0.99 -18.81 -0.03
CA CYS A 190 -0.46 -19.91 0.79
C CYS A 190 -0.18 -19.49 2.23
N GLU A 191 0.38 -18.29 2.44
CA GLU A 191 1.00 -17.89 3.71
C GLU A 191 0.28 -16.73 4.42
N ASP A 192 -0.80 -16.20 3.83
CA ASP A 192 -1.58 -15.09 4.38
C ASP A 192 -0.68 -13.86 4.65
N ILE A 193 0.07 -13.46 3.63
CA ILE A 193 0.91 -12.27 3.62
C ILE A 193 0.32 -11.19 2.72
N MET A 194 0.65 -9.93 2.96
CA MET A 194 0.28 -8.82 2.08
C MET A 194 1.23 -8.77 0.86
N VAL A 195 0.69 -8.40 -0.31
CA VAL A 195 1.49 -7.95 -1.47
C VAL A 195 1.24 -6.46 -1.68
N LEU A 196 2.29 -5.66 -1.65
CA LEU A 196 2.21 -4.20 -1.80
C LEU A 196 3.18 -3.66 -2.85
N THR A 197 2.91 -2.45 -3.33
CA THR A 197 3.84 -1.64 -4.13
C THR A 197 3.85 -0.17 -3.67
N SER A 198 4.83 0.61 -4.12
CA SER A 198 4.87 2.07 -4.10
C SER A 198 4.68 2.59 -5.52
N ASP A 199 3.91 3.66 -5.70
CA ASP A 199 3.72 4.24 -7.03
C ASP A 199 3.37 5.74 -6.98
N TYR A 200 3.56 6.42 -8.11
CA TYR A 200 3.13 7.79 -8.39
C TYR A 200 2.12 7.90 -9.54
N GLY A 201 1.61 6.78 -10.06
CA GLY A 201 0.54 6.75 -11.06
C GLY A 201 -0.25 5.46 -11.05
N PHE A 202 -1.38 5.43 -11.76
CA PHE A 202 -2.14 4.21 -12.08
C PHE A 202 -2.60 3.31 -10.90
N TYR A 203 -2.75 3.85 -9.69
CA TYR A 203 -3.19 3.14 -8.48
C TYR A 203 -4.38 2.20 -8.68
N TRP A 204 -5.39 2.63 -9.44
CA TRP A 204 -6.56 1.81 -9.77
C TRP A 204 -6.18 0.50 -10.45
N TYR A 205 -5.22 0.56 -11.37
CA TYR A 205 -4.77 -0.59 -12.14
C TYR A 205 -3.81 -1.48 -11.34
N ASP A 206 -3.10 -0.94 -10.36
CA ASP A 206 -2.33 -1.74 -9.41
C ASP A 206 -3.27 -2.64 -8.58
N TYR A 207 -4.35 -2.07 -8.04
CA TYR A 207 -5.35 -2.89 -7.33
C TYR A 207 -6.03 -3.90 -8.26
N LYS A 208 -6.33 -3.54 -9.51
CA LYS A 208 -6.83 -4.50 -10.52
C LYS A 208 -5.83 -5.63 -10.80
N ALA A 209 -4.52 -5.33 -10.81
CA ALA A 209 -3.48 -6.34 -11.02
C ALA A 209 -3.31 -7.30 -9.82
N GLY A 210 -3.82 -6.93 -8.64
CA GLY A 210 -3.98 -7.84 -7.51
C GLY A 210 -3.27 -7.42 -6.23
N TYR A 211 -2.69 -6.23 -6.17
CA TYR A 211 -2.09 -5.69 -4.95
C TYR A 211 -3.11 -5.56 -3.82
N ASP A 212 -2.65 -5.79 -2.59
CA ASP A 212 -3.44 -5.60 -1.38
C ASP A 212 -3.30 -4.19 -0.80
N THR A 213 -2.18 -3.54 -1.09
CA THR A 213 -1.87 -2.18 -0.65
C THR A 213 -1.01 -1.47 -1.69
N VAL A 214 -1.35 -0.21 -1.95
CA VAL A 214 -0.49 0.68 -2.73
C VAL A 214 -0.06 1.85 -1.84
N LEU A 215 1.24 2.11 -1.80
CA LEU A 215 1.83 3.26 -1.12
C LEU A 215 1.92 4.40 -2.13
N VAL A 216 1.12 5.44 -1.95
CA VAL A 216 1.20 6.61 -2.82
C VAL A 216 2.46 7.41 -2.52
N GLU A 217 3.22 7.74 -3.56
CA GLU A 217 4.44 8.50 -3.43
C GLU A 217 4.20 9.99 -3.26
N PHE A 218 4.67 10.50 -2.14
CA PHE A 218 4.81 11.93 -1.91
C PHE A 218 6.19 12.37 -2.42
N ALA A 219 6.25 12.58 -3.74
CA ALA A 219 7.47 12.80 -4.50
C ALA A 219 7.34 13.98 -5.49
N TRP A 220 8.48 14.44 -6.02
CA TRP A 220 8.64 15.46 -7.07
C TRP A 220 7.77 16.72 -6.93
N ASN A 221 7.45 17.09 -5.69
CA ASN A 221 6.53 18.17 -5.36
C ASN A 221 5.13 18.04 -6.01
N HIS A 222 4.68 16.80 -6.26
CA HIS A 222 3.33 16.53 -6.72
C HIS A 222 2.28 16.94 -5.68
N SER A 223 1.04 17.14 -6.12
CA SER A 223 -0.07 17.54 -5.25
C SER A 223 -0.48 16.40 -4.32
N ARG A 224 -0.25 16.54 -3.01
CA ARG A 224 -0.62 15.51 -2.02
C ARG A 224 -2.12 15.21 -2.03
N PRO A 225 -3.03 16.21 -2.03
CA PRO A 225 -4.47 15.94 -2.11
C PRO A 225 -4.89 15.17 -3.36
N LEU A 226 -4.30 15.48 -4.53
CA LEU A 226 -4.58 14.79 -5.79
C LEU A 226 -4.21 13.30 -5.72
N HIS A 227 -2.98 13.03 -5.28
CA HIS A 227 -2.47 11.66 -5.22
C HIS A 227 -3.16 10.83 -4.13
N VAL A 228 -3.52 11.45 -2.99
CA VAL A 228 -4.40 10.81 -1.99
C VAL A 228 -5.78 10.52 -2.58
N ALA A 229 -6.41 11.47 -3.28
CA ALA A 229 -7.72 11.27 -3.88
C ALA A 229 -7.75 10.11 -4.88
N LEU A 230 -6.71 9.99 -5.73
CA LEU A 230 -6.56 8.89 -6.69
C LEU A 230 -6.32 7.55 -5.99
N CYS A 231 -5.38 7.48 -5.03
CA CYS A 231 -5.00 6.22 -4.40
C CYS A 231 -6.05 5.73 -3.38
N ARG A 232 -6.53 6.61 -2.50
CA ARG A 232 -7.58 6.28 -1.53
C ARG A 232 -8.89 5.93 -2.23
N GLY A 233 -9.27 6.68 -3.27
CA GLY A 233 -10.47 6.37 -4.07
C GLY A 233 -10.39 4.98 -4.69
N ALA A 234 -9.24 4.62 -5.29
CA ALA A 234 -9.00 3.29 -5.82
C ALA A 234 -9.04 2.20 -4.72
N ALA A 235 -8.37 2.42 -3.59
CA ALA A 235 -8.36 1.48 -2.48
C ALA A 235 -9.76 1.23 -1.91
N ASN A 236 -10.55 2.30 -1.70
CA ASN A 236 -11.92 2.23 -1.22
C ASN A 236 -12.81 1.43 -2.19
N ALA A 237 -12.73 1.72 -3.48
CA ALA A 237 -13.50 1.00 -4.50
C ALA A 237 -13.16 -0.50 -4.53
N HIS A 238 -11.89 -0.85 -4.32
CA HIS A 238 -11.44 -2.24 -4.29
C HIS A 238 -11.55 -2.90 -2.90
N ASN A 239 -12.03 -2.19 -1.87
CA ASN A 239 -12.04 -2.62 -0.47
C ASN A 239 -10.64 -3.12 -0.01
N LYS A 240 -9.62 -2.32 -0.29
CA LYS A 240 -8.21 -2.56 0.01
C LYS A 240 -7.64 -1.47 0.91
N ASP A 241 -6.46 -1.73 1.46
CA ASP A 241 -5.71 -0.76 2.24
C ASP A 241 -4.86 0.11 1.31
N TRP A 242 -4.48 1.31 1.76
CA TRP A 242 -3.51 2.17 1.07
C TRP A 242 -2.54 2.75 2.09
N GLY A 243 -1.44 3.32 1.61
CA GLY A 243 -0.46 4.00 2.45
C GLY A 243 0.26 5.12 1.71
N VAL A 244 1.30 5.68 2.30
CA VAL A 244 2.18 6.65 1.66
C VAL A 244 3.65 6.20 1.71
N MET A 245 4.39 6.49 0.64
CA MET A 245 5.85 6.45 0.59
C MET A 245 6.35 7.88 0.43
N LEU A 246 7.06 8.41 1.42
CA LEU A 246 7.68 9.73 1.33
C LEU A 246 9.07 9.58 0.75
N THR A 247 9.26 10.08 -0.46
CA THR A 247 10.48 9.85 -1.25
C THR A 247 10.93 11.13 -1.95
N TRP A 248 11.80 11.00 -2.96
CA TRP A 248 12.46 12.08 -3.68
C TRP A 248 11.56 13.26 -4.00
N THR A 249 11.87 14.41 -3.42
CA THR A 249 11.29 15.71 -3.80
C THR A 249 12.22 16.49 -4.72
N TYR A 250 13.53 16.32 -4.55
CA TYR A 250 14.56 17.07 -5.27
C TYR A 250 15.63 16.12 -5.85
N ASN A 251 16.13 16.40 -7.05
CA ASN A 251 17.23 15.62 -7.66
C ASN A 251 18.62 15.94 -7.07
N THR A 252 18.68 16.85 -6.09
CA THR A 252 19.88 17.28 -5.39
C THR A 252 19.58 17.43 -3.89
N PRO A 253 20.58 17.43 -3.00
CA PRO A 253 20.36 17.66 -1.58
C PRO A 253 19.46 18.89 -1.33
N PRO A 254 18.46 18.80 -0.44
CA PRO A 254 18.28 17.78 0.60
C PRO A 254 17.59 16.47 0.15
N TYR A 255 17.29 16.29 -1.14
CA TYR A 255 16.61 15.13 -1.74
C TYR A 255 15.15 14.93 -1.29
N LEU A 256 14.89 14.90 0.01
CA LEU A 256 13.55 14.89 0.62
C LEU A 256 13.07 16.31 0.94
N VAL A 257 11.79 16.42 1.28
CA VAL A 257 11.21 17.61 1.92
C VAL A 257 11.92 17.94 3.25
N SER A 258 11.70 19.13 3.78
CA SER A 258 12.20 19.49 5.12
C SER A 258 11.57 18.64 6.23
N GLY A 259 12.20 18.53 7.40
CA GLY A 259 11.61 17.82 8.55
C GLY A 259 10.22 18.33 8.99
N ASN A 260 9.93 19.63 8.82
CA ASN A 260 8.59 20.16 9.11
C ASN A 260 7.57 19.70 8.08
N GLU A 261 7.90 19.78 6.79
CA GLU A 261 7.02 19.29 5.72
C GLU A 261 6.83 17.77 5.82
N LEU A 262 7.87 17.00 6.17
CA LEU A 262 7.77 15.56 6.46
C LEU A 262 6.76 15.29 7.57
N TYR A 263 6.81 16.04 8.67
CA TYR A 263 5.84 15.90 9.76
C TYR A 263 4.41 16.21 9.31
N ASP A 264 4.22 17.25 8.51
CA ASP A 264 2.90 17.65 7.99
C ASP A 264 2.35 16.63 6.99
N ASP A 265 3.21 16.07 6.13
CA ASP A 265 2.87 15.00 5.19
C ASP A 265 2.47 13.71 5.93
N LEU A 266 3.17 13.36 7.02
CA LEU A 266 2.85 12.21 7.88
C LEU A 266 1.50 12.39 8.61
N ILE A 267 1.22 13.58 9.15
CA ILE A 267 -0.10 13.90 9.72
C ILE A 267 -1.18 13.78 8.64
N SER A 268 -0.93 14.32 7.46
CA SER A 268 -1.91 14.28 6.36
C SER A 268 -2.24 12.84 5.99
N ALA A 269 -1.26 11.95 5.86
CA ALA A 269 -1.49 10.54 5.60
C ALA A 269 -2.35 9.88 6.70
N TYR A 270 -1.97 10.09 7.96
CA TYR A 270 -2.66 9.51 9.12
C TYR A 270 -4.11 9.99 9.25
N ASP A 271 -4.33 11.31 9.18
CA ASP A 271 -5.66 11.90 9.29
C ASP A 271 -6.57 11.48 8.13
N ASN A 272 -6.00 11.14 6.96
CA ASN A 272 -6.73 10.61 5.79
C ASN A 272 -6.96 9.09 5.82
N GLY A 273 -6.41 8.39 6.82
CA GLY A 273 -6.65 6.95 7.01
C GLY A 273 -5.76 6.05 6.18
N ALA A 274 -4.59 6.54 5.77
CA ALA A 274 -3.52 5.68 5.26
C ALA A 274 -3.18 4.65 6.34
N LYS A 275 -3.06 3.37 6.00
CA LYS A 275 -2.65 2.31 6.94
C LYS A 275 -1.14 2.27 7.15
N TYR A 276 -0.38 2.75 6.16
CA TYR A 276 1.08 2.73 6.16
C TYR A 276 1.64 4.12 5.85
N ALA A 277 2.74 4.49 6.51
CA ALA A 277 3.60 5.60 6.12
C ALA A 277 5.06 5.19 6.21
N VAL A 278 5.75 5.19 5.08
CA VAL A 278 7.14 4.76 4.95
C VAL A 278 7.99 5.92 4.42
N ILE A 279 9.16 6.14 5.01
CA ILE A 279 10.12 7.14 4.53
C ILE A 279 11.26 6.40 3.81
N PHE A 280 11.48 6.77 2.56
CA PHE A 280 12.49 6.18 1.69
C PHE A 280 13.92 6.61 2.08
N ASP A 281 14.84 5.66 2.21
CA ASP A 281 16.27 5.91 2.40
C ASP A 281 17.13 5.31 1.28
N HIS A 282 17.23 6.06 0.16
CA HIS A 282 18.18 5.83 -0.93
C HIS A 282 18.43 7.13 -1.72
N PRO A 283 19.64 7.36 -2.26
CA PRO A 283 20.75 6.43 -2.39
C PRO A 283 21.68 6.49 -1.20
N ALA A 284 22.67 5.60 -1.21
CA ALA A 284 23.85 5.81 -0.41
C ALA A 284 24.57 7.08 -0.88
N THR A 285 24.78 8.02 0.02
CA THR A 285 25.44 9.29 -0.27
C THR A 285 26.29 9.71 0.92
N ASP A 286 27.26 10.59 0.68
CA ASP A 286 28.02 11.25 1.75
C ASP A 286 27.19 12.35 2.45
N TYR A 287 25.88 12.47 2.16
CA TYR A 287 25.02 13.51 2.72
C TYR A 287 24.71 13.27 4.21
N SER A 288 24.58 12.00 4.61
CA SER A 288 24.33 11.61 5.99
C SER A 288 24.84 10.19 6.27
N ASP A 289 24.91 9.82 7.55
CA ASP A 289 25.24 8.44 7.98
C ASP A 289 24.13 7.42 7.61
N TYR A 290 22.96 7.89 7.20
CA TYR A 290 21.78 7.11 6.86
C TYR A 290 21.25 7.56 5.48
N GLY A 291 22.09 7.43 4.45
CA GLY A 291 21.75 7.77 3.07
C GLY A 291 21.26 9.22 2.91
N ILE A 292 19.96 9.38 2.68
CA ILE A 292 19.32 10.70 2.48
C ILE A 292 18.58 11.23 3.72
N LEU A 293 18.55 10.46 4.82
CA LEU A 293 17.89 10.84 6.06
C LEU A 293 18.78 11.71 6.96
N THR A 294 18.25 12.87 7.36
CA THR A 294 18.94 13.80 8.27
C THR A 294 18.39 13.71 9.68
N GLU A 295 19.09 14.29 10.66
CA GLU A 295 18.60 14.38 12.03
C GLU A 295 17.21 15.05 12.14
N LYS A 296 16.95 16.05 11.29
CA LYS A 296 15.64 16.71 11.24
C LYS A 296 14.53 15.77 10.76
N HIS A 297 14.84 14.79 9.92
CA HIS A 297 13.86 13.79 9.49
C HIS A 297 13.53 12.82 10.63
N PHE A 298 14.53 12.42 11.42
CA PHE A 298 14.30 11.59 12.60
C PHE A 298 13.54 12.34 13.71
N GLU A 299 13.84 13.62 13.95
CA GLU A 299 13.07 14.46 14.87
C GLU A 299 11.60 14.58 14.46
N ALA A 300 11.33 14.71 13.15
CA ALA A 300 9.98 14.76 12.60
C ALA A 300 9.23 13.44 12.82
N LEU A 301 9.89 12.31 12.55
CA LEU A 301 9.38 10.96 12.82
C LEU A 301 9.06 10.74 14.30
N GLU A 302 9.95 11.12 15.21
CA GLU A 302 9.72 11.01 16.66
C GLU A 302 8.56 11.90 17.13
N LYS A 303 8.49 13.14 16.61
CA LYS A 303 7.38 14.04 16.90
C LYS A 303 6.05 13.46 16.39
N PHE A 304 6.03 12.87 15.21
CA PHE A 304 4.85 12.23 14.64
C PHE A 304 4.45 10.97 15.42
N TRP A 305 5.41 10.15 15.84
CA TRP A 305 5.17 9.00 16.70
C TRP A 305 4.49 9.39 18.01
N ASN A 306 4.93 10.47 18.65
CA ASN A 306 4.26 11.00 19.84
C ASN A 306 2.84 11.49 19.52
N TYR A 307 2.65 12.18 18.38
CA TYR A 307 1.34 12.64 17.94
C TYR A 307 0.33 11.49 17.79
N ILE A 308 0.66 10.40 17.09
CA ILE A 308 -0.29 9.29 16.86
C ILE A 308 -0.61 8.53 18.15
N ASN A 309 0.33 8.46 19.10
CA ASN A 309 0.09 7.83 20.40
C ASN A 309 -0.81 8.69 21.31
N GLU A 310 -0.70 10.03 21.21
CA GLU A 310 -1.55 10.97 21.94
C GLU A 310 -2.92 11.17 21.27
N ASN A 311 -3.03 10.89 19.97
CA ASN A 311 -4.21 11.16 19.16
C ASN A 311 -4.70 9.94 18.35
N PRO A 312 -4.87 8.74 18.95
CA PRO A 312 -5.23 7.53 18.22
C PRO A 312 -6.58 7.65 17.47
N ASN A 313 -7.49 8.49 17.97
CA ASN A 313 -8.80 8.74 17.37
C ASN A 313 -8.77 9.72 16.18
N LYS A 314 -7.59 10.22 15.79
CA LYS A 314 -7.44 11.08 14.60
C LYS A 314 -7.18 10.27 13.33
N HIS A 315 -6.80 8.99 13.45
CA HIS A 315 -6.60 8.12 12.31
C HIS A 315 -7.86 8.09 11.42
N GLY A 316 -7.71 8.49 10.16
CA GLY A 316 -8.81 8.52 9.20
C GLY A 316 -9.97 9.44 9.57
N ILE A 317 -9.73 10.51 10.35
CA ILE A 317 -10.77 11.50 10.68
C ILE A 317 -11.24 12.29 9.45
N ILE A 318 -10.40 12.44 8.44
CA ILE A 318 -10.74 13.03 7.15
C ILE A 318 -11.25 11.91 6.26
N LYS A 319 -12.54 11.98 5.91
CA LYS A 319 -13.20 11.09 4.96
C LYS A 319 -13.51 11.85 3.68
N ALA A 320 -13.53 11.15 2.55
CA ALA A 320 -14.05 11.71 1.32
C ALA A 320 -15.56 11.95 1.48
N SER A 321 -16.00 13.16 1.13
CA SER A 321 -17.43 13.50 1.02
C SER A 321 -17.86 13.63 -0.44
N ALA A 322 -16.90 13.88 -1.34
CA ALA A 322 -17.14 14.00 -2.77
C ALA A 322 -16.31 12.98 -3.54
N VAL A 323 -16.83 12.55 -4.69
CA VAL A 323 -16.10 11.70 -5.64
C VAL A 323 -16.18 12.26 -7.05
N TYR A 324 -15.05 12.23 -7.77
CA TYR A 324 -14.99 12.48 -9.21
C TYR A 324 -14.77 11.17 -9.96
N VAL A 325 -15.67 10.87 -10.91
CA VAL A 325 -15.66 9.63 -11.67
C VAL A 325 -15.08 9.88 -13.06
N LEU A 326 -13.89 9.31 -13.30
CA LEU A 326 -13.17 9.36 -14.57
C LEU A 326 -13.77 8.40 -15.61
N PRO A 327 -13.52 8.63 -16.91
CA PRO A 327 -13.86 7.64 -17.92
C PRO A 327 -13.14 6.32 -17.65
N GLU A 328 -13.80 5.20 -17.92
CA GLU A 328 -13.17 3.89 -17.87
C GLU A 328 -11.90 3.86 -18.74
N ASN A 329 -10.84 3.22 -18.25
CA ASN A 329 -9.57 3.02 -18.96
C ASN A 329 -8.76 4.30 -19.25
N PHE A 330 -9.14 5.45 -18.68
CA PHE A 330 -8.46 6.74 -18.88
C PHE A 330 -7.14 6.86 -18.09
N GLY A 331 -6.08 6.21 -18.54
CA GLY A 331 -4.76 6.20 -17.89
C GLY A 331 -3.97 7.50 -18.05
N PHE A 332 -4.52 8.64 -17.66
CA PHE A 332 -3.82 9.92 -17.65
C PHE A 332 -2.92 10.07 -16.42
N GLY A 333 -1.71 10.63 -16.58
CA GLY A 333 -0.71 10.69 -15.51
C GLY A 333 -0.97 11.74 -14.41
N PHE A 334 -1.80 12.76 -14.67
CA PHE A 334 -2.18 13.80 -13.70
C PHE A 334 -1.02 14.63 -13.08
N ARG A 335 0.20 14.61 -13.63
CA ARG A 335 1.31 15.47 -13.14
C ARG A 335 1.25 16.88 -13.71
N SER A 336 0.62 17.04 -14.87
CA SER A 336 0.36 18.33 -15.51
C SER A 336 -0.79 18.24 -16.50
N ALA A 337 -1.30 19.38 -16.97
CA ALA A 337 -2.33 19.44 -18.01
C ALA A 337 -1.94 18.78 -19.34
N ASN A 338 -0.64 18.60 -19.59
CA ASN A 338 -0.09 18.01 -20.82
C ASN A 338 0.59 16.66 -20.56
N ASP A 339 0.25 15.98 -19.47
CA ASP A 339 0.82 14.67 -19.16
C ASP A 339 0.42 13.63 -20.22
N LYS A 340 1.06 12.46 -20.17
CA LYS A 340 0.78 11.36 -21.09
C LYS A 340 -0.43 10.56 -20.66
N ILE A 341 -1.03 9.89 -21.64
CA ILE A 341 -2.03 8.85 -21.46
C ILE A 341 -1.34 7.50 -21.70
N TRP A 342 -1.35 6.62 -20.70
CA TRP A 342 -0.68 5.31 -20.67
C TRP A 342 0.82 5.36 -20.96
N GLY A 343 1.44 6.54 -20.96
CA GLY A 343 2.80 6.73 -21.47
C GLY A 343 2.95 6.57 -23.00
N LEU A 344 1.85 6.30 -23.72
CA LEU A 344 1.81 5.99 -25.15
C LEU A 344 1.34 7.17 -26.00
N TRP A 345 0.37 7.94 -25.49
CA TRP A 345 -0.20 9.08 -26.19
C TRP A 345 0.04 10.38 -25.44
N SER A 346 0.20 11.47 -26.19
CA SER A 346 0.23 12.82 -25.61
C SER A 346 -1.18 13.23 -25.17
N GLY A 347 -1.31 13.85 -24.00
CA GLY A 347 -2.61 14.26 -23.46
C GLY A 347 -3.40 15.20 -24.38
N ASP A 348 -2.72 16.00 -25.21
CA ASP A 348 -3.35 16.90 -26.19
C ASP A 348 -4.08 16.18 -27.34
N THR A 349 -3.85 14.87 -27.50
CA THR A 349 -4.54 14.06 -28.52
C THR A 349 -5.92 13.58 -28.09
N ASP A 350 -6.27 13.71 -26.80
CA ASP A 350 -7.56 13.33 -26.25
C ASP A 350 -8.35 14.57 -25.83
N GLY A 351 -9.46 14.85 -26.52
CA GLY A 351 -10.29 16.03 -26.30
C GLY A 351 -10.92 16.13 -24.91
N ARG A 352 -10.89 15.04 -24.11
CA ARG A 352 -11.41 15.01 -22.73
C ARG A 352 -10.43 15.60 -21.72
N VAL A 353 -9.11 15.57 -22.00
CA VAL A 353 -8.06 15.97 -21.04
C VAL A 353 -8.25 17.39 -20.49
N PRO A 354 -8.53 18.43 -21.29
CA PRO A 354 -8.66 19.79 -20.76
C PRO A 354 -9.81 19.95 -19.76
N ALA A 355 -10.96 19.30 -20.02
CA ALA A 355 -12.12 19.33 -19.14
C ALA A 355 -11.81 18.59 -17.84
N ILE A 356 -11.38 17.32 -17.96
CA ILE A 356 -11.03 16.49 -16.80
C ILE A 356 -9.97 17.13 -15.91
N TRP A 357 -8.93 17.72 -16.50
CA TRP A 357 -7.90 18.43 -15.75
C TRP A 357 -8.46 19.65 -15.01
N SER A 358 -9.31 20.45 -15.67
CA SER A 358 -9.95 21.61 -15.05
C SER A 358 -10.83 21.19 -13.88
N ASP A 359 -11.65 20.17 -14.10
CA ASP A 359 -12.60 19.64 -13.12
C ASP A 359 -11.89 19.12 -11.87
N VAL A 360 -10.85 18.31 -12.05
CA VAL A 360 -10.03 17.81 -10.93
C VAL A 360 -9.41 18.96 -10.14
N ASN A 361 -8.86 19.99 -10.79
CA ASN A 361 -8.26 21.12 -10.07
C ASN A 361 -9.31 21.96 -9.34
N GLN A 362 -10.50 22.15 -9.92
CA GLN A 362 -11.62 22.84 -9.27
C GLN A 362 -12.07 22.07 -8.03
N LEU A 363 -12.32 20.77 -8.16
CA LEU A 363 -12.76 19.92 -7.05
C LEU A 363 -11.69 19.79 -5.96
N LEU A 364 -10.41 19.73 -6.31
CA LEU A 364 -9.34 19.74 -5.31
C LEU A 364 -9.24 21.07 -4.57
N ALA A 365 -9.52 22.20 -5.24
CA ALA A 365 -9.57 23.50 -4.58
C ALA A 365 -10.74 23.62 -3.59
N GLU A 366 -11.86 22.96 -3.89
CA GLU A 366 -13.07 22.97 -3.06
C GLU A 366 -13.01 21.96 -1.91
N TYR A 367 -12.69 20.70 -2.20
CA TYR A 367 -12.76 19.58 -1.27
C TYR A 367 -11.41 19.19 -0.66
N GLY A 368 -10.29 19.52 -1.31
CA GLY A 368 -8.95 19.12 -0.86
C GLY A 368 -8.85 17.61 -0.64
N PHE A 369 -8.48 17.21 0.58
CA PHE A 369 -8.42 15.82 1.01
C PHE A 369 -9.79 15.14 1.18
N GLY A 370 -10.89 15.88 1.09
CA GLY A 370 -12.27 15.37 1.09
C GLY A 370 -12.76 14.85 -0.28
N LEU A 371 -11.90 14.83 -1.28
CA LEU A 371 -12.18 14.29 -2.62
C LEU A 371 -11.59 12.88 -2.77
N ASP A 372 -12.34 11.96 -3.35
CA ASP A 372 -11.82 10.75 -3.99
C ASP A 372 -11.94 10.86 -5.52
N ILE A 373 -11.02 10.24 -6.25
CA ILE A 373 -11.07 10.14 -7.71
C ILE A 373 -11.03 8.66 -8.09
N ILE A 374 -12.04 8.21 -8.82
CA ILE A 374 -12.22 6.80 -9.21
C ILE A 374 -12.48 6.69 -10.71
N TYR A 375 -12.54 5.47 -11.22
CA TYR A 375 -12.93 5.20 -12.61
C TYR A 375 -14.37 4.68 -12.64
N SER A 376 -15.12 5.06 -13.67
CA SER A 376 -16.45 4.48 -13.92
C SER A 376 -16.31 2.97 -14.06
N ASN A 377 -17.14 2.26 -13.31
CA ASN A 377 -17.22 0.81 -13.32
C ASN A 377 -18.63 0.41 -12.88
N GLN A 378 -19.31 -0.37 -13.73
CA GLN A 378 -20.69 -0.80 -13.52
C GLN A 378 -20.93 -1.45 -12.13
N GLU A 379 -19.93 -2.09 -11.54
CA GLU A 379 -20.03 -2.71 -10.22
C GLU A 379 -20.18 -1.70 -9.08
N PHE A 380 -19.54 -0.53 -9.17
CA PHE A 380 -19.50 0.46 -8.09
C PHE A 380 -20.39 1.67 -8.35
N ASP A 381 -20.64 1.99 -9.62
CA ASP A 381 -21.39 3.19 -10.04
C ASP A 381 -22.80 3.27 -9.39
N ALA A 382 -23.44 2.13 -9.13
CA ALA A 382 -24.78 2.06 -8.54
C ALA A 382 -24.81 2.46 -7.05
N ASP A 383 -23.69 2.31 -6.33
CA ASP A 383 -23.60 2.50 -4.88
C ASP A 383 -22.85 3.77 -4.46
N LEU A 384 -22.34 4.55 -5.41
CA LEU A 384 -21.60 5.79 -5.12
C LEU A 384 -22.43 6.78 -4.29
N GLN A 385 -23.73 6.91 -4.58
CA GLN A 385 -24.63 7.80 -3.83
C GLN A 385 -24.87 7.35 -2.38
N ASN A 386 -24.53 6.11 -2.03
CA ASN A 386 -24.59 5.63 -0.65
C ASN A 386 -23.29 5.90 0.12
N SER A 387 -22.20 6.23 -0.60
CA SER A 387 -20.85 6.34 -0.06
C SER A 387 -20.32 7.77 -0.04
N TYR A 388 -20.85 8.63 -0.90
CA TYR A 388 -20.46 10.04 -1.04
C TYR A 388 -21.68 10.95 -0.99
N ASP A 389 -21.49 12.15 -0.43
CA ASP A 389 -22.50 13.19 -0.40
C ASP A 389 -22.68 13.79 -1.81
N GLU A 390 -21.58 13.96 -2.55
CA GLU A 390 -21.55 14.53 -3.90
C GLU A 390 -20.83 13.61 -4.89
N VAL A 391 -21.42 13.41 -6.08
CA VAL A 391 -20.87 12.56 -7.14
C VAL A 391 -20.78 13.37 -8.43
N PHE A 392 -19.57 13.56 -8.93
CA PHE A 392 -19.29 14.32 -10.14
C PHE A 392 -18.83 13.38 -11.26
N TRP A 393 -19.50 13.42 -12.40
CA TRP A 393 -19.13 12.62 -13.57
C TRP A 393 -18.36 13.46 -14.57
N TRP A 394 -17.32 12.89 -15.18
CA TRP A 394 -16.54 13.57 -16.24
C TRP A 394 -17.38 14.02 -17.45
N THR A 395 -18.59 13.47 -17.62
CA THR A 395 -19.52 13.82 -18.70
C THR A 395 -20.41 15.02 -18.39
N GLU A 396 -20.43 15.48 -17.14
CA GLU A 396 -21.34 16.51 -16.64
C GLU A 396 -20.55 17.77 -16.26
N PRO A 397 -21.06 18.98 -16.54
CA PRO A 397 -20.40 20.19 -16.09
C PRO A 397 -20.45 20.30 -14.56
N ILE A 398 -19.36 20.76 -13.95
CA ILE A 398 -19.34 21.15 -12.54
C ILE A 398 -19.96 22.54 -12.43
N GLU A 399 -21.06 22.66 -11.66
CA GLU A 399 -21.79 23.91 -11.45
C GLU A 399 -21.15 24.85 -10.42
#